data_AF-A0ABD3SEP9-F1
#
_entry.id   AF-A0ABD3SEP9-F1
#
_cell.length_a   1.000
_cell.length_b   1.000
_cell.length_c   1.000
_cell.angle_alpha   90.00
_cell.angle_beta   90.00
_cell.angle_gamma   90.00
#
_symmetry.space_group_name_H-M   'P 1'
#
loop_
_entity.id
_entity.type
_entity.pdbx_description
1 polymer ?
#
loop_
_entity_poly.entity_id
_entity_poly.type
_entity_poly.pdbx_seq_one_letter_code
_entity_poly.pdbx_strand_id
1 'polypeptide(L)'
;MGTVPSYSPPHVPGGDTGGNAASDLPTMGYADAPSTDVVDVVDYDDYDDDDCHRDVVPTNELRLPIRRTHGGGMDERAVGDHRDEFYLRLSGGAANASTISAWRPPPNSANWKSRDQLDAWMDIVVHWNTGKDGLDARAYRSRHKTFYSRMKPASCNLGRRTGMHLREAVIADGASNTATVTATVLCRYNKAGNGSILYLAVDQLFDALFELHSLELSHRGRDATKAIADERYANVPDATIRAFLDTCPVCAVRRGHHNGRTIDIASNNGGGDSHFDIGCPSRG
;
A
#
# COMPACT_ATOMS: atom_id res chain seq x y z
N MET A 1 -33.03 -28.31 29.12
CA MET A 1 -31.96 -27.71 29.94
C MET A 1 -30.70 -28.50 29.66
N GLY A 2 -29.84 -28.00 28.77
CA GLY A 2 -28.64 -28.70 28.32
C GLY A 2 -27.40 -28.08 28.98
N THR A 3 -26.64 -28.90 29.69
CA THR A 3 -25.37 -28.55 30.35
C THR A 3 -24.26 -28.31 29.32
N VAL A 4 -23.61 -27.15 29.43
CA VAL A 4 -22.47 -26.74 28.61
C VAL A 4 -21.18 -27.34 29.20
N PRO A 5 -20.26 -27.91 28.40
CA PRO A 5 -18.96 -28.37 28.89
C PRO A 5 -18.05 -27.19 29.22
N SER A 6 -17.51 -27.20 30.44
CA SER A 6 -16.47 -26.29 30.95
C SER A 6 -15.13 -26.58 30.27
N TYR A 7 -14.54 -25.58 29.62
CA TYR A 7 -13.21 -25.66 29.03
C TYR A 7 -12.15 -25.19 30.05
N SER A 8 -11.22 -26.07 30.40
CA SER A 8 -10.06 -25.73 31.23
C SER A 8 -8.87 -25.33 30.35
N PRO A 9 -8.24 -24.16 30.57
CA PRO A 9 -7.07 -23.75 29.80
C PRO A 9 -5.82 -24.59 30.15
N PRO A 10 -4.87 -24.74 29.21
CA PRO A 10 -3.67 -25.52 29.43
C PRO A 10 -2.69 -24.82 30.40
N HIS A 11 -2.08 -25.66 31.23
CA HIS A 11 -1.08 -25.37 32.24
C HIS A 11 0.20 -24.81 31.59
N VAL A 12 0.59 -23.59 31.96
CA VAL A 12 1.91 -23.03 31.62
C VAL A 12 2.91 -23.56 32.66
N PRO A 13 4.01 -24.23 32.26
CA PRO A 13 5.06 -24.60 33.20
C PRO A 13 5.87 -23.36 33.60
N GLY A 14 6.00 -23.16 34.92
CA GLY A 14 6.79 -22.11 35.52
C GLY A 14 8.28 -22.28 35.27
N GLY A 15 8.92 -21.19 34.83
CA GLY A 15 10.37 -21.03 34.78
C GLY A 15 10.83 -20.27 36.01
N ASP A 16 11.70 -20.94 36.76
CA ASP A 16 12.17 -20.58 38.09
C ASP A 16 13.18 -19.41 38.09
N THR A 17 13.28 -18.82 39.28
CA THR A 17 14.08 -17.67 39.68
C THR A 17 15.61 -17.85 39.58
N GLY A 18 16.32 -16.74 39.33
CA GLY A 18 17.74 -16.55 39.66
C GLY A 18 18.36 -15.49 38.74
N GLY A 19 19.06 -14.45 39.19
CA GLY A 19 19.48 -14.05 40.52
C GLY A 19 20.01 -12.60 40.43
N ASN A 20 20.11 -11.96 41.59
CA ASN A 20 20.70 -10.64 41.75
C ASN A 20 22.19 -10.65 41.38
N ALA A 21 22.58 -9.81 40.44
CA ALA A 21 23.94 -9.32 40.33
C ALA A 21 23.86 -7.79 40.22
N ALA A 22 24.23 -7.13 41.31
CA ALA A 22 24.57 -5.72 41.32
C ALA A 22 25.79 -5.52 40.43
N SER A 23 25.67 -4.69 39.40
CA SER A 23 26.79 -4.19 38.62
C SER A 23 26.83 -2.68 38.75
N ASP A 24 27.96 -2.24 39.30
CA ASP A 24 28.36 -0.86 39.51
C ASP A 24 28.16 -0.01 38.26
N LEU A 25 27.35 1.04 38.40
CA LEU A 25 27.29 2.12 37.42
C LEU A 25 28.52 3.03 37.64
N PRO A 26 29.39 3.23 36.63
CA PRO A 26 30.40 4.26 36.72
C PRO A 26 29.72 5.64 36.67
N THR A 27 29.95 6.43 37.72
CA THR A 27 29.61 7.84 37.80
C THR A 27 30.36 8.58 36.67
N MET A 28 29.69 8.86 35.56
CA MET A 28 30.22 9.78 34.55
C MET A 28 30.26 11.18 35.12
N GLY A 29 31.47 11.73 35.24
CA GLY A 29 31.68 13.13 35.54
C GLY A 29 31.04 14.01 34.47
N TYR A 30 30.26 14.99 34.92
CA TYR A 30 29.80 16.10 34.11
C TYR A 30 31.01 16.93 33.68
N ALA A 31 31.48 16.70 32.46
CA ALA A 31 32.37 17.64 31.79
C ALA A 31 31.52 18.85 31.36
N ASP A 32 32.06 20.04 31.62
CA ASP A 32 31.48 21.33 31.29
C ASP A 32 30.92 21.37 29.87
N ALA A 33 29.65 21.76 29.76
CA ALA A 33 28.98 21.94 28.48
C ALA A 33 29.71 23.05 27.70
N PRO A 34 30.15 22.79 26.45
CA PRO A 34 30.67 23.84 25.60
C PRO A 34 29.55 24.84 25.30
N SER A 35 29.88 26.12 25.50
CA SER A 35 29.19 27.32 25.04
C SER A 35 28.31 27.05 23.82
N THR A 36 27.01 27.30 23.95
CA THR A 36 26.07 27.34 22.84
C THR A 36 26.43 28.50 21.93
N ASP A 37 27.32 28.23 20.96
CA ASP A 37 27.49 29.09 19.80
C ASP A 37 26.15 29.22 19.08
N VAL A 38 25.89 30.47 18.72
CA VAL A 38 24.73 31.00 18.03
C VAL A 38 24.37 30.09 16.86
N VAL A 39 23.24 29.37 16.97
CA VAL A 39 22.65 28.68 15.84
C VAL A 39 22.17 29.77 14.88
N ASP A 40 22.87 29.90 13.76
CA ASP A 40 22.44 30.70 12.61
C ASP A 40 20.98 30.34 12.31
N VAL A 41 20.10 31.29 12.59
CA VAL A 41 18.72 31.26 12.11
C VAL A 41 18.85 31.42 10.61
N VAL A 42 18.83 30.31 9.89
CA VAL A 42 18.76 30.32 8.44
C VAL A 42 17.36 30.87 8.11
N ASP A 43 17.30 32.18 7.86
CA ASP A 43 16.14 32.86 7.32
C ASP A 43 15.83 32.23 5.96
N TYR A 44 14.84 31.33 5.93
CA TYR A 44 14.16 30.90 4.72
C TYR A 44 13.21 32.02 4.29
N ASP A 45 13.77 33.17 3.95
CA ASP A 45 13.06 34.28 3.32
C ASP A 45 13.08 34.11 1.79
N ASP A 46 11.99 34.54 1.14
CA ASP A 46 11.84 34.75 -0.30
C ASP A 46 11.74 33.52 -1.22
N TYR A 47 10.60 32.83 -1.15
CA TYR A 47 9.97 32.25 -2.35
C TYR A 47 8.69 33.02 -2.68
N ASP A 48 8.84 34.28 -3.12
CA ASP A 48 7.82 35.04 -3.86
C ASP A 48 7.66 34.44 -5.27
N ASP A 49 7.04 33.26 -5.35
CA ASP A 49 6.59 32.59 -6.58
C ASP A 49 5.12 33.00 -6.88
N ASP A 50 4.88 34.31 -7.01
CA ASP A 50 3.55 34.92 -7.19
C ASP A 50 2.95 34.76 -8.60
N ASP A 51 3.44 33.82 -9.41
CA ASP A 51 2.87 33.49 -10.73
C ASP A 51 2.61 31.98 -10.89
N CYS A 52 1.99 31.39 -9.86
CA CYS A 52 1.51 30.02 -9.93
C CYS A 52 0.31 29.94 -10.91
N HIS A 53 0.61 29.55 -12.15
CA HIS A 53 -0.33 29.03 -13.13
C HIS A 53 -1.57 28.44 -12.44
N ARG A 54 -2.76 28.98 -12.73
CA ARG A 54 -4.04 28.39 -12.28
C ARG A 54 -3.94 26.88 -12.41
N ASP A 55 -3.81 26.18 -11.29
CA ASP A 55 -3.66 24.73 -11.27
C ASP A 55 -4.86 24.14 -12.01
N VAL A 56 -4.63 23.63 -13.21
CA VAL A 56 -5.68 22.93 -13.95
C VAL A 56 -5.94 21.65 -13.18
N VAL A 57 -6.97 21.69 -12.34
CA VAL A 57 -7.39 20.53 -11.55
C VAL A 57 -7.79 19.44 -12.54
N PRO A 58 -7.17 18.25 -12.49
CA PRO A 58 -7.49 17.18 -13.43
C PRO A 58 -8.96 16.82 -13.33
N THR A 59 -9.60 16.57 -14.48
CA THR A 59 -11.03 16.28 -14.57
C THR A 59 -11.35 14.82 -14.83
N ASN A 60 -10.32 13.95 -14.87
CA ASN A 60 -10.53 12.51 -15.08
C ASN A 60 -11.46 11.94 -14.01
N GLU A 61 -12.29 10.97 -14.41
CA GLU A 61 -13.23 10.32 -13.50
C GLU A 61 -12.50 9.54 -12.41
N LEU A 62 -12.96 9.68 -11.16
CA LEU A 62 -12.45 8.95 -10.01
C LEU A 62 -13.55 8.02 -9.50
N ARG A 63 -13.26 6.72 -9.52
CA ARG A 63 -14.16 5.68 -9.03
C ARG A 63 -13.58 5.04 -7.78
N LEU A 64 -14.37 5.07 -6.70
CA LEU A 64 -14.05 4.30 -5.52
C LEU A 64 -14.35 2.81 -5.76
N PRO A 65 -13.51 1.90 -5.25
CA PRO A 65 -13.75 0.47 -5.38
C PRO A 65 -15.11 0.07 -4.80
N ILE A 66 -15.87 -0.70 -5.55
CA ILE A 66 -17.18 -1.20 -5.10
C ILE A 66 -16.97 -2.52 -4.37
N ARG A 67 -17.54 -2.65 -3.18
CA ARG A 67 -17.54 -3.92 -2.46
C ARG A 67 -18.36 -4.96 -3.21
N ARG A 68 -17.69 -5.98 -3.76
CA ARG A 68 -18.33 -7.09 -4.47
C ARG A 68 -18.41 -8.31 -3.58
N THR A 69 -19.56 -8.99 -3.60
CA THR A 69 -19.73 -10.30 -2.98
C THR A 69 -19.53 -11.43 -3.97
N HIS A 70 -19.66 -11.21 -5.28
CA HIS A 70 -19.49 -12.25 -6.30
C HIS A 70 -18.89 -11.65 -7.59
N GLY A 71 -18.45 -12.51 -8.51
CA GLY A 71 -17.97 -12.10 -9.84
C GLY A 71 -16.64 -12.74 -10.22
N GLY A 72 -16.19 -12.56 -11.46
CA GLY A 72 -14.94 -13.16 -11.95
C GLY A 72 -14.93 -14.69 -11.83
N GLY A 73 -16.06 -15.35 -12.05
CA GLY A 73 -16.16 -16.80 -11.88
C GLY A 73 -16.08 -17.30 -10.43
N MET A 74 -16.21 -16.41 -9.43
CA MET A 74 -16.29 -16.76 -8.01
C MET A 74 -17.69 -16.48 -7.45
N ASP A 75 -18.20 -17.41 -6.64
CA ASP A 75 -19.41 -17.25 -5.85
C ASP A 75 -19.14 -16.46 -4.55
N GLU A 76 -20.19 -16.23 -3.76
CA GLU A 76 -20.09 -15.42 -2.54
C GLU A 76 -19.09 -15.96 -1.52
N ARG A 77 -19.11 -17.28 -1.35
CA ARG A 77 -18.20 -17.94 -0.42
C ARG A 77 -16.76 -17.82 -0.89
N ALA A 78 -16.49 -18.09 -2.17
CA ALA A 78 -15.14 -18.00 -2.73
C ALA A 78 -14.58 -16.58 -2.66
N VAL A 79 -15.40 -15.54 -2.88
CA VAL A 79 -14.97 -14.14 -2.70
C VAL A 79 -14.69 -13.82 -1.23
N GLY A 80 -15.52 -14.32 -0.31
CA GLY A 80 -15.31 -14.19 1.13
C GLY A 80 -13.99 -14.80 1.59
N ASP A 81 -13.77 -16.08 1.25
CA ASP A 81 -12.55 -16.83 1.59
C ASP A 81 -11.31 -16.17 0.98
N HIS A 82 -11.38 -15.74 -0.29
CA HIS A 82 -10.28 -15.02 -0.96
C HIS A 82 -9.96 -13.70 -0.25
N ARG A 83 -10.98 -12.95 0.17
CA ARG A 83 -10.81 -11.68 0.88
C ARG A 83 -10.11 -11.89 2.22
N ASP A 84 -10.55 -12.88 2.98
CA ASP A 84 -9.91 -13.24 4.25
C ASP A 84 -8.46 -13.66 4.06
N GLU A 85 -8.18 -14.56 3.11
CA GLU A 85 -6.82 -15.04 2.86
C GLU A 85 -5.90 -13.94 2.34
N PHE A 86 -6.41 -13.05 1.48
CA PHE A 86 -5.68 -11.88 1.00
C PHE A 86 -5.23 -10.99 2.15
N TYR A 87 -6.13 -10.65 3.07
CA TYR A 87 -5.79 -9.76 4.19
C TYR A 87 -4.86 -10.43 5.21
N LEU A 88 -5.03 -11.73 5.46
CA LEU A 88 -4.09 -12.49 6.26
C LEU A 88 -2.70 -12.46 5.62
N ARG A 89 -2.59 -12.71 4.31
CA ARG A 89 -1.30 -12.67 3.61
C ARG A 89 -0.69 -11.26 3.60
N LEU A 90 -1.50 -10.24 3.32
CA LEU A 90 -1.06 -8.84 3.26
C LEU A 90 -0.52 -8.35 4.62
N SER A 91 -1.17 -8.74 5.71
CA SER A 91 -0.84 -8.32 7.07
C SER A 91 0.19 -9.22 7.78
N GLY A 92 0.65 -10.29 7.12
CA GLY A 92 1.52 -11.29 7.76
C GLY A 92 0.82 -12.08 8.87
N GLY A 93 -0.50 -12.29 8.76
CA GLY A 93 -1.34 -13.01 9.71
C GLY A 93 -1.97 -12.16 10.80
N ALA A 94 -1.72 -10.85 10.84
CA ALA A 94 -2.18 -9.96 11.90
C ALA A 94 -3.66 -9.54 11.79
N ALA A 95 -4.24 -9.57 10.59
CA ALA A 95 -5.62 -9.17 10.33
C ALA A 95 -6.25 -9.96 9.18
N ASN A 96 -7.55 -10.23 9.27
CA ASN A 96 -8.38 -10.83 8.23
C ASN A 96 -9.44 -9.83 7.74
N ALA A 97 -10.40 -10.24 6.90
CA ALA A 97 -11.38 -9.31 6.35
C ALA A 97 -12.29 -8.67 7.41
N SER A 98 -12.53 -9.36 8.53
CA SER A 98 -13.37 -8.84 9.61
C SER A 98 -12.65 -7.80 10.50
N THR A 99 -11.31 -7.86 10.59
CA THR A 99 -10.52 -7.01 11.50
C THR A 99 -9.65 -5.96 10.78
N ILE A 100 -9.56 -6.01 9.44
CA ILE A 100 -8.64 -5.16 8.68
C ILE A 100 -8.89 -3.65 8.82
N SER A 101 -10.13 -3.22 9.03
CA SER A 101 -10.45 -1.79 9.21
C SER A 101 -9.82 -1.19 10.49
N ALA A 102 -9.70 -2.01 11.53
CA ALA A 102 -9.06 -1.63 12.79
C ALA A 102 -7.52 -1.83 12.75
N TRP A 103 -7.01 -2.62 11.80
CA TRP A 103 -5.59 -2.86 11.67
C TRP A 103 -4.84 -1.57 11.31
N ARG A 104 -3.64 -1.42 11.89
CA ARG A 104 -2.76 -0.27 11.65
C ARG A 104 -1.48 -0.78 11.00
N PRO A 105 -1.18 -0.37 9.75
CA PRO A 105 0.05 -0.76 9.10
C PRO A 105 1.27 -0.32 9.91
N PRO A 106 2.36 -1.11 9.89
CA PRO A 106 3.63 -0.71 10.50
C PRO A 106 4.07 0.70 10.06
N PRO A 107 4.63 1.54 10.96
CA PRO A 107 5.00 2.93 10.65
C PRO A 107 6.02 3.09 9.50
N ASN A 108 6.78 2.03 9.21
CA ASN A 108 7.75 1.96 8.12
C ASN A 108 7.12 1.59 6.76
N SER A 109 5.83 1.20 6.71
CA SER A 109 5.14 0.94 5.46
C SER A 109 4.80 2.26 4.76
N ALA A 110 5.59 2.58 3.72
CA ALA A 110 5.39 3.80 2.95
C ALA A 110 4.03 3.84 2.23
N ASN A 111 3.53 2.71 1.74
CA ASN A 111 2.37 2.66 0.86
C ASN A 111 1.05 2.43 1.60
N TRP A 112 1.00 1.52 2.57
CA TRP A 112 -0.26 1.17 3.21
C TRP A 112 -0.71 2.27 4.17
N LYS A 113 -2.01 2.58 4.14
CA LYS A 113 -2.64 3.62 4.95
C LYS A 113 -3.96 3.10 5.49
N SER A 114 -4.12 3.14 6.80
CA SER A 114 -5.42 2.97 7.45
C SER A 114 -6.34 4.16 7.13
N ARG A 115 -7.64 4.01 7.37
CA ARG A 115 -8.63 5.07 7.15
C ARG A 115 -8.28 6.33 7.97
N ASP A 116 -8.02 6.18 9.26
CA ASP A 116 -7.60 7.28 10.14
C ASP A 116 -6.35 8.01 9.62
N GLN A 117 -5.39 7.28 9.03
CA GLN A 117 -4.21 7.89 8.44
C GLN A 117 -4.57 8.72 7.21
N LEU A 118 -5.48 8.24 6.36
CA LEU A 118 -5.96 9.03 5.22
C LEU A 118 -6.78 10.23 5.66
N ASP A 119 -7.63 10.09 6.68
CA ASP A 119 -8.42 11.20 7.23
C ASP A 119 -7.50 12.30 7.80
N ALA A 120 -6.47 11.91 8.56
CA ALA A 120 -5.45 12.85 9.04
C ALA A 120 -4.70 13.52 7.88
N TRP A 121 -4.45 12.80 6.78
CA TRP A 121 -3.80 13.35 5.60
C TRP A 121 -4.70 14.34 4.87
N MET A 122 -5.99 14.04 4.74
CA MET A 122 -6.98 14.93 4.17
C MET A 122 -7.10 16.21 5.01
N ASP A 123 -7.12 16.09 6.33
CA ASP A 123 -7.15 17.24 7.24
C ASP A 123 -5.95 18.17 7.07
N ILE A 124 -4.75 17.60 6.90
CA ILE A 124 -3.54 18.38 6.61
C ILE A 124 -3.66 19.11 5.27
N VAL A 125 -4.19 18.45 4.23
CA VAL A 125 -4.35 19.06 2.90
C VAL A 125 -5.39 20.19 2.93
N VAL A 126 -6.53 20.01 3.61
CA VAL A 126 -7.57 21.06 3.75
C VAL A 126 -7.01 22.32 4.39
N HIS A 127 -6.20 22.16 5.45
CA HIS A 127 -5.72 23.28 6.26
C HIS A 127 -4.31 23.76 5.90
N TRP A 128 -3.75 23.25 4.79
CA TRP A 128 -2.36 23.52 4.42
C TRP A 128 -2.03 25.01 4.27
N ASN A 129 -2.97 25.76 3.67
CA ASN A 129 -2.80 27.19 3.40
C ASN A 129 -3.50 28.10 4.43
N THR A 130 -4.34 27.55 5.30
CA THR A 130 -5.14 28.32 6.27
C THR A 130 -4.68 28.16 7.72
N GLY A 131 -4.01 27.06 8.05
CA GLY A 131 -3.69 26.70 9.42
C GLY A 131 -4.86 26.06 10.16
N LYS A 132 -4.59 25.51 11.35
CA LYS A 132 -5.56 24.83 12.24
C LYS A 132 -4.99 24.77 13.66
N ASP A 133 -5.83 24.42 14.65
CA ASP A 133 -5.44 24.22 16.05
C ASP A 133 -4.79 25.45 16.69
N GLY A 134 -5.24 26.65 16.29
CA GLY A 134 -4.66 27.92 16.74
C GLY A 134 -3.30 28.25 16.13
N LEU A 135 -2.83 27.46 15.16
CA LEU A 135 -1.61 27.72 14.39
C LEU A 135 -1.97 28.46 13.10
N ASP A 136 -1.16 29.47 12.75
CA ASP A 136 -1.20 30.04 11.41
C ASP A 136 -0.70 29.03 10.35
N ALA A 137 -0.84 29.38 9.07
CA ALA A 137 -0.44 28.52 7.98
C ALA A 137 1.07 28.16 8.00
N ARG A 138 1.95 29.04 8.49
CA ARG A 138 3.40 28.78 8.54
C ARG A 138 3.73 27.78 9.65
N ALA A 139 3.21 28.00 10.85
CA ALA A 139 3.38 27.13 12.00
C ALA A 139 2.73 25.76 11.78
N TYR A 140 1.55 25.72 11.16
CA TYR A 140 0.89 24.46 10.79
C TYR A 140 1.75 23.64 9.81
N ARG A 141 2.25 24.26 8.73
CA ARG A 141 3.16 23.61 7.77
C ARG A 141 4.44 23.11 8.43
N SER A 142 5.01 23.88 9.36
CA SER A 142 6.20 23.48 10.14
C SER A 142 5.94 22.27 11.03
N ARG A 143 4.80 22.23 11.75
CA ARG A 143 4.38 21.08 12.58
C ARG A 143 4.25 19.81 11.75
N HIS A 144 3.76 19.94 10.52
CA HIS A 144 3.58 18.84 9.59
C HIS A 144 4.71 18.72 8.56
N LYS A 145 5.92 19.23 8.85
CA LYS A 145 7.05 19.17 7.89
C LYS A 145 7.46 17.75 7.47
N THR A 146 7.23 16.74 8.32
CA THR A 146 7.51 15.34 7.99
C THR A 146 6.50 14.74 7.02
N PHE A 147 5.28 15.28 7.00
CA PHE A 147 4.29 15.01 5.97
C PHE A 147 4.85 15.46 4.63
N TYR A 148 5.37 16.69 4.56
CA TYR A 148 6.02 17.29 3.39
C TYR A 148 7.35 16.63 2.99
N SER A 149 8.21 16.24 3.91
CA SER A 149 9.48 15.60 3.55
C SER A 149 9.27 14.19 2.96
N ARG A 150 8.12 13.57 3.29
CA ARG A 150 7.64 12.32 2.67
C ARG A 150 6.70 12.57 1.47
N MET A 151 6.28 13.81 1.25
CA MET A 151 5.39 14.32 0.20
C MET A 151 5.91 15.69 -0.30
N LYS A 152 7.03 15.72 -1.03
CA LYS A 152 7.61 16.99 -1.52
C LYS A 152 6.56 17.78 -2.30
N PRO A 153 6.41 19.11 -2.19
CA PRO A 153 5.47 19.85 -3.02
C PRO A 153 6.02 20.12 -4.40
N ALA A 154 5.05 20.32 -5.28
CA ALA A 154 5.21 20.93 -6.57
C ALA A 154 5.30 22.45 -6.41
N SER A 155 6.50 22.98 -6.25
CA SER A 155 6.79 24.34 -6.70
C SER A 155 7.75 24.23 -7.88
N CYS A 156 7.25 24.69 -9.04
CA CYS A 156 8.02 25.24 -10.15
C CYS A 156 8.94 24.24 -10.90
N ASN A 157 8.50 23.88 -12.12
CA ASN A 157 9.03 22.85 -13.01
C ASN A 157 8.68 21.42 -12.58
N LEU A 158 7.64 20.85 -13.22
CA LEU A 158 7.11 19.49 -13.03
C LEU A 158 8.14 18.40 -13.39
N GLY A 159 9.20 18.29 -12.59
CA GLY A 159 9.94 17.06 -12.41
C GLY A 159 9.06 16.06 -11.69
N ARG A 160 9.09 14.80 -12.12
CA ARG A 160 8.46 13.64 -11.48
C ARG A 160 8.50 13.74 -9.93
N ARG A 161 7.40 14.12 -9.26
CA ARG A 161 6.92 13.63 -7.94
C ARG A 161 6.15 14.73 -7.16
N THR A 162 4.96 14.31 -6.69
CA THR A 162 4.24 14.75 -5.48
C THR A 162 3.51 16.11 -5.47
N GLY A 163 2.20 16.06 -5.72
CA GLY A 163 1.21 17.06 -5.31
C GLY A 163 -0.04 16.33 -4.85
N MET A 164 -0.28 16.29 -3.54
CA MET A 164 -1.52 15.73 -2.98
C MET A 164 -2.62 16.79 -3.08
N HIS A 165 -3.81 16.37 -3.44
CA HIS A 165 -4.97 17.25 -3.57
C HIS A 165 -6.24 16.46 -3.26
N LEU A 166 -7.31 17.19 -2.96
CA LEU A 166 -8.62 16.60 -2.69
C LEU A 166 -9.49 16.69 -3.93
N ARG A 167 -10.27 15.64 -4.20
CA ARG A 167 -11.30 15.65 -5.24
C ARG A 167 -12.54 14.94 -4.75
N GLU A 168 -13.66 15.24 -5.37
CA GLU A 168 -14.87 14.43 -5.23
C GLU A 168 -14.74 13.19 -6.12
N ALA A 169 -14.96 12.02 -5.53
CA ALA A 169 -15.11 10.77 -6.24
C ALA A 169 -16.56 10.32 -6.20
N VAL A 170 -16.96 9.65 -7.27
CA VAL A 170 -18.28 9.04 -7.38
C VAL A 170 -18.24 7.67 -6.72
N ILE A 171 -19.11 7.47 -5.72
CA ILE A 171 -19.42 6.15 -5.18
C ILE A 171 -20.63 5.64 -5.97
N ALA A 172 -20.39 4.65 -6.83
CA ALA A 172 -21.47 3.88 -7.42
C ALA A 172 -22.02 2.94 -6.34
N ASP A 173 -23.25 3.18 -5.91
CA ASP A 173 -23.96 2.26 -5.03
C ASP A 173 -24.19 0.94 -5.77
N GLY A 174 -23.51 -0.13 -5.34
CA GLY A 174 -23.52 -1.43 -6.01
C GLY A 174 -24.90 -2.10 -6.09
N ALA A 175 -25.91 -1.52 -5.44
CA ALA A 175 -27.27 -2.05 -5.37
C ALA A 175 -28.34 -1.15 -6.04
N SER A 176 -28.08 0.14 -6.28
CA SER A 176 -29.09 1.06 -6.83
C SER A 176 -28.50 2.05 -7.85
N ASN A 177 -29.02 2.05 -9.08
CA ASN A 177 -28.64 3.00 -10.15
C ASN A 177 -29.12 4.45 -9.87
N THR A 178 -29.47 4.80 -8.63
CA THR A 178 -30.27 5.99 -8.31
C THR A 178 -29.67 6.90 -7.24
N ALA A 179 -28.67 6.45 -6.48
CA ALA A 179 -28.02 7.28 -5.46
C ALA A 179 -26.50 7.35 -5.67
N THR A 180 -26.06 8.40 -6.35
CA THR A 180 -24.64 8.73 -6.48
C THR A 180 -24.20 9.47 -5.22
N VAL A 181 -23.53 8.79 -4.30
CA VAL A 181 -22.91 9.47 -3.15
C VAL A 181 -21.56 10.02 -3.60
N THR A 182 -21.34 11.32 -3.44
CA THR A 182 -20.02 11.92 -3.62
C THR A 182 -19.25 11.84 -2.31
N ALA A 183 -17.99 11.44 -2.40
CA ALA A 183 -17.06 11.47 -1.27
C ALA A 183 -15.82 12.25 -1.64
N THR A 184 -15.37 13.12 -0.73
CA THR A 184 -14.07 13.75 -0.85
C THR A 184 -12.99 12.70 -0.62
N VAL A 185 -12.07 12.55 -1.56
CA VAL A 185 -10.98 11.59 -1.52
C VAL A 185 -9.64 12.29 -1.66
N LEU A 186 -8.62 11.68 -1.05
CA LEU A 186 -7.24 12.11 -1.22
C LEU A 186 -6.66 11.54 -2.53
N CYS A 187 -6.07 12.42 -3.32
CA CYS A 187 -5.49 12.10 -4.61
C CYS A 187 -4.03 12.56 -4.69
N ARG A 188 -3.29 11.99 -5.65
CA ARG A 188 -2.07 12.61 -6.19
C ARG A 188 -2.16 12.70 -7.70
N TYR A 189 -1.34 13.56 -8.30
CA TYR A 189 -1.19 13.55 -9.75
C TYR A 189 -0.56 12.24 -10.23
N ASN A 190 -1.01 11.75 -11.39
CA ASN A 190 -0.40 10.64 -12.09
C ASN A 190 1.00 11.04 -12.60
N LYS A 191 1.75 10.08 -13.15
CA LYS A 191 3.11 10.33 -13.64
C LYS A 191 3.19 11.37 -14.77
N ALA A 192 2.12 11.53 -15.53
CA ALA A 192 2.02 12.48 -16.64
C ALA A 192 1.58 13.89 -16.18
N GLY A 193 1.19 14.07 -14.92
CA GLY A 193 0.69 15.34 -14.39
C GLY A 193 -0.70 15.75 -14.85
N ASN A 194 -1.34 14.99 -15.73
CA ASN A 194 -2.62 15.34 -16.37
C ASN A 194 -3.84 14.65 -15.77
N GLY A 195 -3.65 13.79 -14.77
CA GLY A 195 -4.71 13.01 -14.14
C GLY A 195 -4.50 12.88 -12.63
N SER A 196 -5.58 12.66 -11.89
CA SER A 196 -5.57 12.33 -10.47
C SER A 196 -5.70 10.82 -10.26
N ILE A 197 -4.95 10.27 -9.32
CA ILE A 197 -5.04 8.88 -8.87
C ILE A 197 -5.27 8.82 -7.36
N LEU A 198 -6.12 7.89 -6.93
CA LEU A 198 -6.69 7.87 -5.57
C LEU A 198 -5.77 7.17 -4.58
N TYR A 199 -5.72 7.66 -3.35
CA TYR A 199 -5.24 6.87 -2.22
C TYR A 199 -6.36 5.97 -1.71
N LEU A 200 -6.05 4.69 -1.51
CA LEU A 200 -6.96 3.71 -0.94
C LEU A 200 -6.59 3.40 0.51
N ALA A 201 -7.60 3.26 1.36
CA ALA A 201 -7.41 2.67 2.67
C ALA A 201 -7.13 1.16 2.51
N VAL A 202 -6.43 0.55 3.47
CA VAL A 202 -6.07 -0.89 3.40
C VAL A 202 -7.30 -1.78 3.23
N ASP A 203 -8.39 -1.46 3.92
CA ASP A 203 -9.67 -2.17 3.85
C ASP A 203 -10.38 -2.05 2.49
N GLN A 204 -9.89 -1.21 1.57
CA GLN A 204 -10.39 -1.07 0.20
C GLN A 204 -9.51 -1.77 -0.85
N LEU A 205 -8.31 -2.23 -0.48
CA LEU A 205 -7.35 -2.80 -1.44
C LEU A 205 -7.85 -4.08 -2.10
N PHE A 206 -8.58 -4.93 -1.37
CA PHE A 206 -9.16 -6.15 -1.94
C PHE A 206 -10.16 -5.81 -3.04
N ASP A 207 -11.13 -4.94 -2.73
CA ASP A 207 -12.20 -4.58 -3.66
C ASP A 207 -11.64 -3.93 -4.94
N ALA A 208 -10.63 -3.07 -4.79
CA ALA A 208 -9.93 -2.49 -5.93
C ALA A 208 -9.28 -3.54 -6.83
N LEU A 209 -8.52 -4.46 -6.23
CA LEU A 209 -7.82 -5.49 -6.99
C LEU A 209 -8.77 -6.53 -7.56
N PHE A 210 -9.87 -6.83 -6.88
CA PHE A 210 -10.91 -7.72 -7.36
C PHE A 210 -11.61 -7.16 -8.60
N GLU A 211 -11.97 -5.88 -8.58
CA GLU A 211 -12.54 -5.19 -9.74
C GLU A 211 -11.58 -5.21 -10.94
N LEU A 212 -10.31 -4.84 -10.73
CA LEU A 212 -9.31 -4.83 -11.80
C LEU A 212 -9.01 -6.23 -12.33
N HIS A 213 -8.63 -7.16 -11.46
CA HIS A 213 -8.12 -8.47 -11.86
C HIS A 213 -9.22 -9.42 -12.29
N SER A 214 -10.25 -9.56 -11.47
CA SER A 214 -11.27 -10.60 -11.64
C SER A 214 -12.40 -10.16 -12.58
N LEU A 215 -12.75 -8.86 -12.61
CA LEU A 215 -13.84 -8.35 -13.44
C LEU A 215 -13.35 -7.77 -14.76
N GLU A 216 -12.48 -6.75 -14.72
CA GLU A 216 -12.05 -6.06 -15.94
C GLU A 216 -11.07 -6.89 -16.76
N LEU A 217 -10.09 -7.48 -16.08
CA LEU A 217 -9.00 -8.20 -16.72
C LEU A 217 -9.27 -9.70 -16.89
N SER A 218 -10.39 -10.25 -16.41
CA SER A 218 -10.73 -11.68 -16.56
C SER A 218 -9.58 -12.62 -16.14
N HIS A 219 -8.96 -12.33 -15.00
CA HIS A 219 -7.81 -13.06 -14.44
C HIS A 219 -6.53 -13.01 -15.28
N ARG A 220 -6.23 -11.88 -15.93
CA ARG A 220 -4.90 -11.66 -16.55
C ARG A 220 -3.81 -11.48 -15.50
N GLY A 221 -2.57 -11.70 -15.93
CA GLY A 221 -1.40 -11.75 -15.07
C GLY A 221 -1.07 -10.44 -14.35
N ARG A 222 -0.04 -10.55 -13.50
CA ARG A 222 0.48 -9.48 -12.64
C ARG A 222 0.73 -8.17 -13.38
N ASP A 223 1.42 -8.20 -14.51
CA ASP A 223 1.88 -6.98 -15.17
C ASP A 223 0.69 -6.16 -15.73
N ALA A 224 -0.33 -6.83 -16.26
CA ALA A 224 -1.57 -6.17 -16.70
C ALA A 224 -2.32 -5.54 -15.52
N THR A 225 -2.41 -6.28 -14.40
CA THR A 225 -3.07 -5.77 -13.18
C THR A 225 -2.31 -4.57 -12.61
N LYS A 226 -0.97 -4.62 -12.61
CA LYS A 226 -0.11 -3.54 -12.13
C LYS A 226 -0.22 -2.29 -12.98
N ALA A 227 -0.26 -2.43 -14.31
CA ALA A 227 -0.40 -1.30 -15.22
C ALA A 227 -1.68 -0.50 -14.92
N ILE A 228 -2.83 -1.19 -14.82
CA ILE A 228 -4.11 -0.51 -14.51
C ILE A 228 -4.13 0.02 -13.07
N ALA A 229 -3.57 -0.71 -12.10
CA ALA A 229 -3.50 -0.23 -10.72
C ALA A 229 -2.68 1.06 -10.60
N ASP A 230 -1.56 1.19 -11.33
CA ASP A 230 -0.74 2.41 -11.35
C ASP A 230 -1.42 3.60 -12.02
N GLU A 231 -2.32 3.35 -12.95
CA GLU A 231 -3.13 4.36 -13.62
C GLU A 231 -4.27 4.89 -12.75
N ARG A 232 -4.72 4.13 -11.74
CA ARG A 232 -5.89 4.49 -10.91
C ARG A 232 -5.56 4.81 -9.45
N TYR A 233 -4.55 4.15 -8.88
CA TYR A 233 -4.31 4.18 -7.44
C TYR A 233 -2.88 4.59 -7.09
N ALA A 234 -2.76 5.40 -6.05
CA ALA A 234 -1.50 6.00 -5.61
C ALA A 234 -0.63 5.02 -4.80
N ASN A 235 -1.25 4.08 -4.09
CA ASN A 235 -0.60 3.33 -3.02
C ASN A 235 -0.81 1.82 -3.09
N VAL A 236 -0.88 1.27 -4.30
CA VAL A 236 -0.95 -0.19 -4.56
C VAL A 236 0.41 -0.69 -5.04
N PRO A 237 1.33 -1.10 -4.13
CA PRO A 237 2.62 -1.61 -4.53
C PRO A 237 2.51 -3.00 -5.16
N ASP A 238 3.53 -3.37 -5.92
CA ASP A 238 3.60 -4.67 -6.59
C ASP A 238 3.46 -5.86 -5.63
N ALA A 239 4.01 -5.75 -4.41
CA ALA A 239 3.89 -6.77 -3.37
C ALA A 239 2.43 -7.04 -2.98
N THR A 240 1.58 -6.00 -2.94
CA THR A 240 0.14 -6.15 -2.65
C THR A 240 -0.57 -6.87 -3.78
N ILE A 241 -0.22 -6.59 -5.04
CA ILE A 241 -0.78 -7.31 -6.20
C ILE A 241 -0.38 -8.79 -6.16
N ARG A 242 0.89 -9.10 -5.85
CA ARG A 242 1.33 -10.49 -5.68
C ARG A 242 0.55 -11.20 -4.58
N ALA A 243 0.39 -10.58 -3.41
CA ALA A 243 -0.39 -11.15 -2.32
C ALA A 243 -1.84 -11.47 -2.73
N PHE A 244 -2.46 -10.60 -3.54
CA PHE A 244 -3.79 -10.84 -4.09
C PHE A 244 -3.80 -12.02 -5.08
N LEU A 245 -2.89 -12.03 -6.07
CA LEU A 245 -2.84 -13.10 -7.08
C LEU A 245 -2.48 -14.47 -6.48
N ASP A 246 -1.68 -14.49 -5.42
CA ASP A 246 -1.32 -15.71 -4.71
C ASP A 246 -2.51 -16.37 -4.02
N THR A 247 -3.50 -15.58 -3.59
CA THR A 247 -4.70 -16.04 -2.87
C THR A 247 -5.93 -16.18 -3.77
N CYS A 248 -5.83 -15.77 -5.05
CA CYS A 248 -6.93 -15.88 -6.00
C CYS A 248 -7.23 -17.34 -6.37
N PRO A 249 -8.43 -17.88 -6.06
CA PRO A 249 -8.74 -19.29 -6.27
C PRO A 249 -8.76 -19.69 -7.75
N VAL A 250 -9.26 -18.81 -8.63
CA VAL A 250 -9.27 -19.05 -10.08
C VAL A 250 -7.84 -19.16 -10.64
N CYS A 251 -6.94 -18.28 -10.21
CA CYS A 251 -5.54 -18.33 -10.60
C CYS A 251 -4.81 -19.53 -10.00
N ALA A 252 -5.13 -19.92 -8.76
CA ALA A 252 -4.57 -21.11 -8.13
C ALA A 252 -4.87 -22.38 -8.92
N VAL A 253 -6.13 -22.57 -9.34
CA VAL A 253 -6.52 -23.71 -10.20
C VAL A 253 -5.76 -23.71 -11.52
N ARG A 254 -5.68 -22.56 -12.21
CA ARG A 254 -4.91 -22.43 -13.47
C ARG A 254 -3.42 -22.79 -13.29
N ARG A 255 -2.78 -22.33 -12.20
CA ARG A 255 -1.38 -22.67 -11.88
C ARG A 255 -1.20 -24.17 -11.63
N GLY A 256 -2.15 -24.81 -10.93
CA GLY A 256 -2.12 -26.26 -10.68
C GLY A 256 -2.11 -27.09 -11.97
N HIS A 257 -2.87 -26.69 -12.98
CA HIS A 257 -2.89 -27.39 -14.28
C HIS A 257 -1.59 -27.27 -15.07
N HIS A 258 -0.84 -26.17 -14.91
CA HIS A 258 0.46 -26.01 -15.58
C HIS A 258 1.57 -26.84 -14.93
N ASN A 259 1.54 -27.01 -13.61
CA ASN A 259 2.50 -27.84 -12.89
C ASN A 259 2.23 -29.36 -13.03
N GLY A 260 1.01 -29.74 -13.41
CA GLY A 260 0.62 -31.13 -13.69
C GLY A 260 0.98 -31.63 -15.09
N ARG A 261 1.46 -30.75 -16.00
CA ARG A 261 2.20 -31.20 -17.19
C ARG A 261 3.65 -31.47 -16.77
N THR A 262 3.83 -32.54 -16.00
CA THR A 262 5.08 -33.28 -16.03
C THR A 262 5.38 -33.51 -17.50
N ILE A 263 6.49 -32.96 -17.97
CA ILE A 263 7.02 -33.27 -19.27
C ILE A 263 7.32 -34.77 -19.16
N ASP A 264 6.48 -35.60 -19.77
CA ASP A 264 6.87 -36.93 -20.20
C ASP A 264 7.96 -36.70 -21.23
N ILE A 265 9.18 -36.38 -20.75
CA ILE A 265 10.41 -36.63 -21.47
C ILE A 265 10.47 -38.14 -21.50
N ALA A 266 9.72 -38.70 -22.44
CA ALA A 266 9.86 -40.07 -22.88
C ALA A 266 11.37 -40.31 -22.96
N SER A 267 11.82 -41.24 -22.13
CA SER A 267 13.17 -41.73 -22.08
C SER A 267 13.56 -42.17 -23.49
N ASN A 268 14.16 -41.27 -24.26
CA ASN A 268 14.75 -41.60 -25.53
C ASN A 268 16.14 -42.16 -25.23
N ASN A 269 16.13 -43.42 -24.80
CA ASN A 269 17.31 -44.29 -24.87
C ASN A 269 17.63 -44.52 -26.36
N GLY A 270 18.42 -43.61 -26.92
CA GLY A 270 19.13 -43.77 -28.18
C GLY A 270 20.25 -42.74 -28.15
N GLY A 271 21.49 -43.10 -27.81
CA GLY A 271 22.26 -44.05 -28.59
C GLY A 271 22.71 -43.33 -29.86
N GLY A 272 23.81 -42.58 -29.78
CA GLY A 272 24.31 -41.79 -30.90
C GLY A 272 25.50 -40.93 -30.51
N ASP A 273 26.66 -41.58 -30.41
CA ASP A 273 27.97 -40.94 -30.50
C ASP A 273 28.03 -40.05 -31.75
N SER A 274 28.23 -38.76 -31.58
CA SER A 274 28.79 -37.92 -32.64
C SER A 274 29.71 -36.87 -32.02
N HIS A 275 30.98 -37.25 -31.98
CA HIS A 275 32.16 -36.41 -31.82
C HIS A 275 32.03 -35.16 -32.71
N PHE A 276 31.93 -33.99 -32.08
CA PHE A 276 31.96 -32.69 -32.76
C PHE A 276 33.24 -31.97 -32.34
N ASP A 277 34.26 -32.03 -33.20
CA ASP A 277 35.46 -31.21 -33.11
C ASP A 277 35.10 -29.76 -33.46
N ILE A 278 35.17 -28.87 -32.47
CA ILE A 278 35.12 -27.43 -32.67
C ILE A 278 36.56 -26.93 -32.79
N GLY A 279 37.00 -26.74 -34.03
CA GLY A 279 38.26 -26.06 -34.33
C GLY A 279 38.23 -24.59 -33.93
N CYS A 280 39.20 -24.18 -33.12
CA CYS A 280 39.56 -22.78 -32.88
C CYS A 280 40.14 -22.15 -34.16
N PRO A 281 39.63 -21.00 -34.65
CA PRO A 281 40.36 -20.20 -35.61
C PRO A 281 41.40 -19.34 -34.87
N SER A 282 42.66 -19.61 -35.18
CA SER A 282 43.81 -18.77 -34.85
C SER A 282 43.65 -17.38 -35.45
N ARG A 283 44.07 -16.38 -34.66
CA ARG A 283 44.20 -14.98 -35.05
C ARG A 283 45.16 -14.80 -36.23
N GLY A 284 44.78 -13.94 -37.17
CA GLY A 284 45.65 -13.21 -38.09
C GLY A 284 45.21 -11.75 -38.10
#